data_AF-A0A374VWK0-F1
#
_entry.id   AF-A0A374VWK0-F1
#
_cell.length_a   1.000
_cell.length_b   1.000
_cell.length_c   1.000
_cell.angle_alpha   90.00
_cell.angle_beta   90.00
_cell.angle_gamma   90.00
#
_symmetry.space_group_name_H-M   'P 1'
#
loop_
_entity.id
_entity.type
_entity.pdbx_description
1 polymer ?
#
loop_
_entity_poly.entity_id
_entity_poly.type
_entity_poly.pdbx_seq_one_letter_code
_entity_poly.pdbx_strand_id
1 'polypeptide(L)'
;MKGLFFMTKPDTGKPRSAVMWGGLNSCPITMKYLLEYFGGLQIPPGSVDIKDFVDNFLHLEILSDIVDLPYIKAFIYYSPGVYFHIKSDRPISVDPGTVILNQDIQVDSPEWRFVLAHEAGHWIINRELADPVRPNYSCCKTFEMRTDYMDAEKISHYIDTDADAWSEIKADCIANAILMPTSAFLTQSIRLMDAYGFKDERITIGEHPEAEAALISDLAETFLVPDYAVRNNLYAYGLLSKD
;
A
#
# COMPACT_ATOMS: atom_id res chain seq x y z
N MET A 1 31.89 -34.72 -28.70
CA MET A 1 31.27 -33.76 -29.65
C MET A 1 29.95 -33.33 -29.05
N LYS A 2 29.73 -32.04 -28.74
CA LYS A 2 28.95 -31.07 -29.56
C LYS A 2 27.64 -31.68 -30.09
N GLY A 3 26.44 -31.15 -29.88
CA GLY A 3 26.06 -29.84 -29.34
C GLY A 3 24.54 -29.74 -29.14
N LEU A 4 24.18 -28.67 -28.44
CA LEU A 4 22.85 -28.12 -28.17
C LEU A 4 22.29 -27.46 -29.45
N PHE A 5 20.99 -27.58 -29.79
CA PHE A 5 20.14 -26.51 -30.39
C PHE A 5 18.65 -26.93 -30.50
N PHE A 6 17.80 -26.21 -29.72
CA PHE A 6 16.42 -25.70 -29.87
C PHE A 6 15.15 -26.50 -30.26
N MET A 7 14.11 -26.21 -29.45
CA MET A 7 12.66 -26.00 -29.73
C MET A 7 11.82 -27.21 -30.19
N THR A 8 10.60 -27.48 -29.72
CA THR A 8 9.57 -26.79 -28.90
C THR A 8 8.81 -27.88 -28.12
N LYS A 9 8.17 -27.55 -26.99
CA LYS A 9 7.12 -28.41 -26.42
C LYS A 9 5.75 -27.73 -26.54
N PRO A 10 4.73 -28.46 -27.03
CA PRO A 10 3.40 -27.93 -27.20
C PRO A 10 2.63 -27.90 -25.89
N ASP A 11 1.74 -26.93 -25.85
CA ASP A 11 0.70 -26.66 -24.86
C ASP A 11 -0.02 -27.94 -24.42
N THR A 12 -0.09 -28.15 -23.11
CA THR A 12 -0.95 -29.18 -22.50
C THR A 12 -1.81 -28.49 -21.45
N GLY A 13 -3.05 -28.22 -21.86
CA GLY A 13 -4.11 -27.68 -21.04
C GLY A 13 -4.30 -28.46 -19.74
N LYS A 14 -3.76 -27.90 -18.66
CA LYS A 14 -4.30 -28.12 -17.32
C LYS A 14 -5.32 -27.03 -17.06
N PRO A 15 -6.45 -27.34 -16.39
CA PRO A 15 -7.31 -26.28 -15.88
C PRO A 15 -6.43 -25.42 -14.98
N ARG A 16 -6.23 -24.15 -15.33
CA ARG A 16 -5.66 -23.17 -14.41
C ARG A 16 -6.70 -23.04 -13.31
N SER A 17 -6.61 -23.91 -12.30
CA SER A 17 -7.21 -23.68 -10.99
C SER A 17 -6.89 -22.24 -10.66
N ALA A 18 -7.92 -21.43 -10.42
CA ALA A 18 -7.77 -20.10 -9.87
C ALA A 18 -6.90 -20.24 -8.62
N VAL A 19 -5.60 -20.01 -8.79
CA VAL A 19 -4.72 -19.70 -7.68
C VAL A 19 -5.32 -18.40 -7.19
N MET A 20 -6.05 -18.47 -6.08
CA MET A 20 -6.32 -17.28 -5.29
C MET A 20 -4.94 -16.75 -4.92
N TRP A 21 -4.41 -15.87 -5.76
CA TRP A 21 -3.28 -15.04 -5.44
C TRP A 21 -3.77 -14.22 -4.26
N GLY A 22 -3.34 -14.60 -3.05
CA GLY A 22 -3.42 -13.74 -1.89
C GLY A 22 -2.63 -12.50 -2.24
N GLY A 23 -3.33 -11.50 -2.81
CA GLY A 23 -2.72 -10.32 -3.38
C GLY A 23 -1.90 -9.59 -2.33
N LEU A 24 -0.95 -8.79 -2.78
CA LEU A 24 -0.06 -7.93 -1.99
C LEU A 24 -0.77 -7.11 -0.88
N ASN A 25 -2.10 -6.98 -0.96
CA ASN A 25 -2.94 -6.19 -0.06
C ASN A 25 -3.82 -7.04 0.88
N SER A 26 -3.57 -8.35 0.95
CA SER A 26 -4.20 -9.27 1.91
C SER A 26 -3.28 -9.55 3.10
N CYS A 27 -2.74 -8.49 3.71
CA CYS A 27 -1.97 -8.62 4.95
C CYS A 27 -2.94 -9.01 6.08
N PRO A 28 -2.85 -10.23 6.67
CA PRO A 28 -3.85 -10.69 7.64
C PRO A 28 -3.91 -9.80 8.88
N ILE A 29 -2.79 -9.15 9.24
CA ILE A 29 -2.75 -8.21 10.35
C ILE A 29 -3.43 -6.88 10.02
N THR A 30 -3.32 -6.37 8.79
CA THR A 30 -4.04 -5.18 8.36
C THR A 30 -5.53 -5.44 8.37
N MET A 31 -5.97 -6.60 7.87
CA MET A 31 -7.37 -7.00 7.96
C MET A 31 -7.84 -7.12 9.42
N LYS A 32 -7.01 -7.64 10.33
CA LYS A 32 -7.33 -7.67 11.76
C LYS A 32 -7.55 -6.26 12.33
N TYR A 33 -6.61 -5.33 12.10
CA TYR A 33 -6.73 -3.96 12.59
C TYR A 33 -7.96 -3.25 11.99
N LEU A 34 -8.22 -3.42 10.69
CA LEU A 34 -9.40 -2.86 10.06
C LEU A 34 -10.70 -3.45 10.62
N LEU A 35 -10.77 -4.76 10.82
CA LEU A 35 -11.95 -5.39 11.41
C LEU A 35 -12.17 -4.95 12.86
N GLU A 36 -11.11 -4.78 13.64
CA GLU A 36 -11.21 -4.21 15.00
C GLU A 36 -11.71 -2.77 14.96
N TYR A 37 -11.17 -1.94 14.06
CA TYR A 37 -11.58 -0.56 13.85
C TYR A 37 -13.06 -0.43 13.43
N PHE A 38 -13.51 -1.26 12.49
CA PHE A 38 -14.90 -1.27 12.01
C PHE A 38 -15.85 -2.13 12.86
N GLY A 39 -15.40 -2.69 13.99
CA GLY A 39 -16.23 -3.51 14.87
C GLY A 39 -16.77 -4.80 14.21
N GLY A 40 -16.03 -5.39 13.27
CA GLY A 40 -16.40 -6.61 12.55
C GLY A 40 -17.41 -6.43 11.42
N LEU A 41 -17.70 -5.20 11.02
CA LEU A 41 -18.63 -4.88 9.94
C LEU A 41 -18.01 -5.04 8.56
N GLN A 42 -18.86 -5.18 7.54
CA GLN A 42 -18.45 -5.03 6.14
C GLN A 42 -17.96 -3.59 5.93
N ILE A 43 -16.76 -3.44 5.37
CA ILE A 43 -16.13 -2.14 5.16
C ILE A 43 -16.60 -1.56 3.81
N PRO A 44 -17.34 -0.45 3.77
CA PRO A 44 -17.73 0.16 2.50
C PRO A 44 -16.52 0.78 1.75
N PRO A 45 -16.56 0.88 0.41
CA PRO A 45 -15.56 1.62 -0.35
C PRO A 45 -15.40 3.06 0.16
N GLY A 46 -14.16 3.54 0.27
CA GLY A 46 -13.85 4.91 0.70
C GLY A 46 -14.20 5.27 2.15
N SER A 47 -14.62 4.30 2.98
CA SER A 47 -15.14 4.56 4.33
C SER A 47 -14.08 4.76 5.41
N VAL A 48 -12.80 4.53 5.11
CA VAL A 48 -11.73 4.66 6.10
C VAL A 48 -11.45 6.14 6.35
N ASP A 49 -11.85 6.62 7.52
CA ASP A 49 -11.31 7.86 8.09
C ASP A 49 -9.88 7.59 8.56
N ILE A 50 -8.91 7.95 7.72
CA ILE A 50 -7.50 7.65 8.00
C ILE A 50 -6.97 8.45 9.18
N LYS A 51 -7.50 9.65 9.43
CA LYS A 51 -7.07 10.46 10.57
C LYS A 51 -7.53 9.79 11.86
N ASP A 52 -8.79 9.39 11.94
CA ASP A 52 -9.33 8.70 13.13
C ASP A 52 -8.64 7.34 13.35
N PHE A 53 -8.41 6.59 12.27
CA PHE A 53 -7.69 5.32 12.33
C PHE A 53 -6.27 5.47 12.92
N VAL A 54 -5.53 6.51 12.52
CA VAL A 54 -4.16 6.73 12.98
C VAL A 54 -4.10 7.35 14.36
N ASP A 55 -4.87 8.42 14.59
CA ASP A 55 -4.85 9.21 15.83
C ASP A 55 -5.53 8.46 16.98
N ASN A 56 -6.77 8.04 16.77
CA ASN A 56 -7.60 7.50 17.86
C ASN A 56 -7.46 5.98 18.02
N PHE A 57 -7.35 5.24 16.92
CA PHE A 57 -7.29 3.77 16.97
C PHE A 57 -5.88 3.21 17.13
N LEU A 58 -4.90 3.73 16.37
CA LEU A 58 -3.49 3.34 16.55
C LEU A 58 -2.77 4.13 17.66
N HIS A 59 -3.38 5.19 18.16
CA HIS A 59 -2.82 6.10 19.19
C HIS A 59 -1.51 6.76 18.74
N LEU A 60 -1.46 7.21 17.48
CA LEU A 60 -0.31 7.90 16.91
C LEU A 60 -0.54 9.40 16.91
N GLU A 61 0.49 10.15 17.30
CA GLU A 61 0.45 11.60 17.24
C GLU A 61 0.77 12.07 15.83
N ILE A 62 -0.05 12.95 15.26
CA ILE A 62 0.17 13.51 13.92
C ILE A 62 0.59 14.97 14.10
N LEU A 63 1.83 15.28 13.74
CA LEU A 63 2.34 16.64 13.69
C LEU A 63 2.54 17.06 12.23
N SER A 64 2.06 18.26 11.90
CA SER A 64 2.33 18.87 10.60
C SER A 64 3.41 19.92 10.77
N ASP A 65 4.53 19.73 10.08
CA ASP A 65 5.68 20.65 10.13
C ASP A 65 6.44 20.62 8.80
N ILE A 66 7.39 21.55 8.63
CA ILE A 66 8.28 21.58 7.47
C ILE A 66 9.26 20.41 7.56
N VAL A 67 9.14 19.48 6.63
CA VAL A 67 10.12 18.42 6.42
C VAL A 67 11.16 18.91 5.41
N ASP A 68 12.27 19.46 5.91
CA ASP A 68 13.37 20.02 5.09
C ASP A 68 14.28 18.95 4.46
N LEU A 69 13.81 17.71 4.35
CA LEU A 69 14.50 16.63 3.65
C LEU A 69 13.90 16.49 2.25
N PRO A 70 14.69 16.71 1.18
CA PRO A 70 14.19 16.57 -0.18
C PRO A 70 13.67 15.15 -0.37
N TYR A 71 12.48 15.02 -0.96
CA TYR A 71 11.78 13.77 -1.25
C TYR A 71 11.14 13.04 -0.06
N ILE A 72 11.26 13.54 1.18
CA ILE A 72 10.56 12.95 2.34
C ILE A 72 9.25 13.68 2.58
N LYS A 73 8.16 12.93 2.54
CA LYS A 73 6.78 13.43 2.73
C LYS A 73 6.30 13.31 4.17
N ALA A 74 6.77 12.30 4.88
CA ALA A 74 6.57 12.12 6.31
C ALA A 74 7.63 11.16 6.85
N PHE A 75 7.70 11.03 8.17
CA PHE A 75 8.43 9.97 8.85
C PHE A 75 7.87 9.77 10.26
N ILE A 76 8.06 8.57 10.81
CA ILE A 76 7.59 8.19 12.14
C ILE A 76 8.74 7.91 13.11
N TYR A 77 8.56 8.31 14.37
CA TYR A 77 9.50 8.04 15.46
C TYR A 77 9.19 6.74 16.21
N TYR A 78 10.23 5.97 16.52
CA TYR A 78 10.15 4.74 17.33
C TYR A 78 10.77 4.89 18.72
N SER A 79 11.42 6.01 19.02
CA SER A 79 12.04 6.29 20.31
C SER A 79 11.84 7.75 20.68
N PRO A 80 11.76 8.10 21.97
CA PRO A 80 11.72 9.50 22.37
C PRO A 80 12.92 10.25 21.81
N GLY A 81 12.70 11.46 21.34
CA GLY A 81 13.73 12.23 20.65
C GLY A 81 13.41 13.69 20.54
N VAL A 82 14.25 14.38 19.79
CA VAL A 82 14.06 15.78 19.44
C VAL A 82 14.17 15.92 17.94
N TYR A 83 13.10 16.42 17.32
CA TYR A 83 13.13 16.85 15.95
C TYR A 83 13.65 18.29 15.88
N PHE A 84 14.68 18.51 15.06
CA PHE A 84 15.22 19.84 14.77
C PHE A 84 14.82 20.21 13.36
N HIS A 85 13.96 21.21 13.25
CA HIS A 85 13.61 21.79 11.96
C HIS A 85 14.80 22.61 11.43
N ILE A 86 15.22 22.39 10.18
CA ILE A 86 16.42 23.04 9.60
C ILE A 86 16.24 24.57 9.47
N LYS A 87 15.00 25.06 9.36
CA LYS A 87 14.68 26.51 9.28
C LYS A 87 14.04 27.12 10.54
N SER A 88 13.91 26.38 11.65
CA SER A 88 13.42 26.90 12.93
C SER A 88 14.29 26.41 14.07
N ASP A 89 14.83 27.34 14.86
CA ASP A 89 15.59 27.04 16.07
C ASP A 89 14.73 26.47 17.22
N ARG A 90 13.49 26.05 16.95
CA ARG A 90 12.60 25.45 17.95
C ARG A 90 12.66 23.93 17.87
N PRO A 91 13.32 23.25 18.83
CA PRO A 91 13.24 21.81 18.93
C PRO A 91 11.82 21.37 19.27
N ILE A 92 11.35 20.32 18.61
CA ILE A 92 10.09 19.64 18.94
C ILE A 92 10.46 18.34 19.66
N SER A 93 9.98 18.20 20.89
CA SER A 93 10.07 16.92 21.60
C SER A 93 9.09 15.96 20.94
N VAL A 94 9.55 14.76 20.61
CA VAL A 94 8.76 13.73 19.97
C VAL A 94 8.81 12.45 20.79
N ASP A 95 7.69 11.76 20.87
CA ASP A 95 7.56 10.48 21.54
C ASP A 95 7.48 9.34 20.50
N PRO A 96 7.66 8.07 20.90
CA PRO A 96 7.41 6.95 20.01
C PRO A 96 5.96 6.96 19.52
N GLY A 97 5.75 6.81 18.22
CA GLY A 97 4.44 6.91 17.59
C GLY A 97 4.07 8.32 17.13
N THR A 98 4.98 9.29 17.22
CA THR A 98 4.80 10.60 16.56
C THR A 98 5.15 10.50 15.07
N VAL A 99 4.20 10.84 14.22
CA VAL A 99 4.34 11.01 12.77
C VAL A 99 4.53 12.50 12.48
N ILE A 100 5.64 12.86 11.82
CA ILE A 100 5.85 14.21 11.29
C ILE A 100 5.54 14.19 9.80
N LEU A 101 4.52 14.94 9.40
CA LEU A 101 4.05 15.03 8.03
C LEU A 101 4.37 16.41 7.45
N ASN A 102 4.86 16.43 6.21
CA ASN A 102 5.24 17.66 5.53
C ASN A 102 4.02 18.57 5.34
N GLN A 103 4.07 19.76 5.95
CA GLN A 103 2.99 20.76 5.92
C GLN A 103 2.57 21.20 4.51
N ASP A 104 3.41 21.00 3.49
CA ASP A 104 3.11 21.37 2.11
C ASP A 104 2.08 20.41 1.48
N ILE A 105 1.83 19.24 2.09
CA ILE A 105 0.81 18.30 1.64
C ILE A 105 -0.55 18.76 2.16
N GLN A 106 -1.48 19.03 1.24
CA GLN A 106 -2.82 19.46 1.59
C GLN A 106 -3.53 18.41 2.45
N VAL A 107 -3.96 18.80 3.65
CA VAL A 107 -4.72 17.95 4.58
C VAL A 107 -5.96 17.36 3.90
N ASP A 108 -6.24 16.09 4.20
CA ASP A 108 -7.32 15.27 3.63
C ASP A 108 -7.25 15.03 2.11
N SER A 109 -6.21 15.52 1.42
CA SER A 109 -5.98 15.16 0.02
C SER A 109 -5.69 13.65 -0.13
N PRO A 110 -5.92 13.06 -1.31
CA PRO A 110 -5.56 11.67 -1.57
C PRO A 110 -4.11 11.34 -1.24
N GLU A 111 -3.19 12.27 -1.52
CA GLU A 111 -1.77 12.14 -1.18
C GLU A 111 -1.55 12.14 0.33
N TRP A 112 -2.15 13.08 1.06
CA TRP A 112 -2.06 13.15 2.52
C TRP A 112 -2.54 11.86 3.17
N ARG A 113 -3.69 11.35 2.71
CA ARG A 113 -4.29 10.11 3.19
C ARG A 113 -3.36 8.92 2.96
N PHE A 114 -2.77 8.83 1.78
CA PHE A 114 -1.84 7.76 1.43
C PHE A 114 -0.55 7.81 2.26
N VAL A 115 0.06 8.99 2.40
CA VAL A 115 1.26 9.18 3.21
C VAL A 115 1.00 8.81 4.67
N LEU A 116 -0.13 9.23 5.23
CA LEU A 116 -0.47 8.90 6.60
C LEU A 116 -0.71 7.39 6.80
N ALA A 117 -1.38 6.73 5.85
CA ALA A 117 -1.55 5.28 5.87
C ALA A 117 -0.23 4.51 5.69
N HIS A 118 0.72 5.07 4.93
CA HIS A 118 2.06 4.54 4.77
C HIS A 118 2.82 4.57 6.11
N GLU A 119 2.83 5.70 6.82
CA GLU A 119 3.46 5.79 8.15
C GLU A 119 2.77 4.89 9.19
N ALA A 120 1.45 4.73 9.10
CA ALA A 120 0.72 3.74 9.90
C ALA A 120 1.18 2.30 9.58
N GLY A 121 1.48 2.01 8.31
CA GLY A 121 2.07 0.75 7.87
C GLY A 121 3.43 0.51 8.51
N HIS A 122 4.31 1.51 8.47
CA HIS A 122 5.60 1.50 9.19
C HIS A 122 5.42 1.20 10.68
N TRP A 123 4.49 1.89 11.34
CA TRP A 123 4.16 1.60 12.74
C TRP A 123 3.71 0.15 12.94
N ILE A 124 2.73 -0.33 12.18
CA ILE A 124 2.19 -1.69 12.31
C ILE A 124 3.28 -2.75 12.15
N ILE A 125 4.23 -2.55 11.24
CA ILE A 125 5.34 -3.49 11.00
C ILE A 125 6.37 -3.43 12.14
N ASN A 126 6.73 -2.21 12.56
CA ASN A 126 7.93 -1.97 13.36
C ASN A 126 7.63 -1.56 14.82
N ARG A 127 6.38 -1.59 15.27
CA ARG A 127 5.96 -1.16 16.63
C ARG A 127 6.78 -1.74 17.77
N GLU A 128 7.31 -2.95 17.61
CA GLU A 128 8.17 -3.60 18.60
C GLU A 128 9.49 -2.86 18.85
N LEU A 129 9.94 -1.99 17.93
CA LEU A 129 11.09 -1.11 18.14
C LEU A 129 10.81 -0.05 19.23
N ALA A 130 9.54 0.34 19.39
CA ALA A 130 9.09 1.29 20.41
C ALA A 130 8.81 0.64 21.77
N ASP A 131 8.46 -0.65 21.80
CA ASP A 131 8.28 -1.43 23.04
C ASP A 131 8.85 -2.85 22.89
N PRO A 132 10.15 -3.06 23.16
CA PRO A 132 10.80 -4.37 23.02
C PRO A 132 10.33 -5.39 24.07
N VAL A 133 9.57 -4.97 25.09
CA VAL A 133 9.07 -5.85 26.16
C VAL A 133 7.74 -6.53 25.77
N ARG A 134 7.04 -6.00 24.75
CA ARG A 134 5.79 -6.56 24.21
C ARG A 134 5.90 -6.96 22.73
N PRO A 135 6.74 -7.95 22.37
CA PRO A 135 7.03 -8.33 20.98
C PRO A 135 5.88 -9.05 20.23
N ASN A 136 4.76 -9.37 20.90
CA ASN A 136 3.74 -10.31 20.42
C ASN A 136 2.86 -9.85 19.24
N TYR A 137 3.16 -8.71 18.59
CA TYR A 137 2.40 -8.22 17.44
C TYR A 137 3.17 -8.24 16.12
N SER A 138 4.44 -8.67 16.13
CA SER A 138 5.29 -8.78 14.93
C SER A 138 4.98 -10.07 14.15
N CYS A 139 3.88 -10.11 13.40
CA CYS A 139 3.70 -11.15 12.37
C CYS A 139 4.27 -10.73 11.00
N CYS A 140 4.76 -9.49 10.87
CA CYS A 140 5.18 -8.90 9.59
C CYS A 140 6.66 -9.12 9.23
N LYS A 141 7.50 -9.54 10.19
CA LYS A 141 8.93 -9.82 9.93
C LYS A 141 9.11 -10.97 8.93
N THR A 142 8.23 -11.97 8.95
CA THR A 142 8.28 -13.16 8.09
C THR A 142 7.25 -13.17 6.95
N PHE A 143 6.44 -12.12 6.80
CA PHE A 143 5.49 -12.04 5.70
C PHE A 143 6.24 -11.59 4.43
N GLU A 144 6.55 -12.55 3.56
CA GLU A 144 7.11 -12.29 2.23
C GLU A 144 5.99 -11.79 1.31
N MET A 145 5.85 -10.47 1.19
CA MET A 145 5.08 -9.85 0.11
C MET A 145 5.94 -9.80 -1.15
N ARG A 146 6.38 -10.97 -1.63
CA ARG A 146 7.15 -11.08 -2.87
C ARG A 146 6.28 -11.77 -3.90
N THR A 147 5.87 -11.03 -4.92
CA THR A 147 5.16 -11.58 -6.07
C THR A 147 6.02 -11.52 -7.31
N ASP A 148 5.72 -12.39 -8.28
CA ASP A 148 6.35 -12.40 -9.60
C ASP A 148 6.27 -11.02 -10.28
N TYR A 149 5.29 -10.17 -9.94
CA TYR A 149 5.16 -8.78 -10.40
C TYR A 149 6.29 -7.87 -9.90
N MET A 150 6.66 -7.96 -8.61
CA MET A 150 7.76 -7.16 -8.05
C MET A 150 9.10 -7.53 -8.67
N ASP A 151 9.27 -8.83 -9.00
CA ASP A 151 10.44 -9.35 -9.70
C ASP A 151 10.43 -8.98 -11.21
N ALA A 152 9.26 -8.95 -11.87
CA ALA A 152 9.12 -8.69 -13.30
C ALA A 152 9.20 -7.21 -13.70
N GLU A 153 8.56 -6.31 -12.93
CA GLU A 153 8.61 -4.87 -13.22
C GLU A 153 9.95 -4.24 -12.89
N LYS A 154 10.86 -4.95 -12.18
CA LYS A 154 12.07 -4.36 -11.58
C LYS A 154 11.71 -2.98 -11.04
N ILE A 155 10.82 -2.85 -10.05
CA ILE A 155 10.38 -1.54 -9.54
C ILE A 155 11.63 -0.68 -9.34
N SER A 156 11.89 0.22 -10.30
CA SER A 156 13.28 0.54 -10.68
C SER A 156 13.91 1.58 -9.77
N HIS A 157 13.14 2.01 -8.78
CA HIS A 157 13.56 2.85 -7.69
C HIS A 157 14.15 2.07 -6.50
N TYR A 158 14.04 0.74 -6.48
CA TYR A 158 14.47 -0.10 -5.34
C TYR A 158 15.48 -1.20 -5.72
N ILE A 159 16.17 -1.06 -6.86
CA ILE A 159 17.18 -2.04 -7.36
C ILE A 159 18.54 -1.82 -6.68
N ASP A 160 18.53 -1.77 -5.36
CA ASP A 160 19.62 -2.18 -4.46
C ASP A 160 18.90 -2.62 -3.18
N THR A 161 18.68 -3.93 -3.04
CA THR A 161 17.74 -4.50 -2.05
C THR A 161 18.38 -4.59 -0.66
N ASP A 162 18.62 -3.44 -0.05
CA ASP A 162 18.81 -3.35 1.40
C ASP A 162 17.44 -3.43 2.12
N ALA A 163 17.47 -3.83 3.39
CA ALA A 163 16.28 -4.06 4.21
C ALA A 163 15.31 -2.85 4.24
N ASP A 164 15.83 -1.64 4.06
CA ASP A 164 15.08 -0.38 4.08
C ASP A 164 14.12 -0.28 2.88
N ALA A 165 14.58 -0.62 1.67
CA ALA A 165 13.76 -0.62 0.46
C ALA A 165 12.54 -1.56 0.58
N TRP A 166 12.75 -2.73 1.21
CA TRP A 166 11.68 -3.67 1.48
C TRP A 166 10.71 -3.16 2.56
N SER A 167 11.19 -2.40 3.54
CA SER A 167 10.32 -1.78 4.55
C SER A 167 9.34 -0.79 3.91
N GLU A 168 9.83 0.07 3.01
CA GLU A 168 9.00 1.04 2.28
C GLU A 168 7.92 0.36 1.43
N ILE A 169 8.30 -0.68 0.67
CA ILE A 169 7.31 -1.41 -0.14
C ILE A 169 6.27 -2.09 0.75
N LYS A 170 6.67 -2.62 1.91
CA LYS A 170 5.71 -3.21 2.84
C LYS A 170 4.74 -2.15 3.40
N ALA A 171 5.24 -0.96 3.72
CA ALA A 171 4.41 0.15 4.18
C ALA A 171 3.40 0.58 3.09
N ASP A 172 3.80 0.67 1.82
CA ASP A 172 2.89 0.96 0.70
C ASP A 172 1.80 -0.11 0.52
N CYS A 173 2.15 -1.39 0.64
CA CYS A 173 1.16 -2.48 0.58
C CYS A 173 0.17 -2.39 1.76
N ILE A 174 0.63 -2.06 2.97
CA ILE A 174 -0.26 -1.85 4.10
C ILE A 174 -1.13 -0.61 3.90
N ALA A 175 -0.58 0.49 3.37
CA ALA A 175 -1.35 1.68 3.05
C ALA A 175 -2.49 1.39 2.07
N ASN A 176 -2.20 0.64 1.01
CA ASN A 176 -3.19 0.16 0.06
C ASN A 176 -4.25 -0.72 0.74
N ALA A 177 -3.84 -1.66 1.59
CA ALA A 177 -4.76 -2.53 2.30
C ALA A 177 -5.65 -1.78 3.30
N ILE A 178 -5.13 -0.73 3.95
CA ILE A 178 -5.90 0.16 4.84
C ILE A 178 -6.92 0.95 4.02
N LEU A 179 -6.48 1.69 3.00
CA LEU A 179 -7.33 2.64 2.28
C LEU A 179 -8.24 1.99 1.24
N MET A 180 -7.85 0.83 0.72
CA MET A 180 -8.61 0.05 -0.26
C MET A 180 -8.75 -1.41 0.22
N PRO A 181 -9.56 -1.67 1.27
CA PRO A 181 -9.76 -3.01 1.81
C PRO A 181 -10.19 -3.99 0.70
N THR A 182 -9.59 -5.18 0.68
CA THR A 182 -9.69 -6.14 -0.43
C THR A 182 -11.10 -6.37 -0.94
N SER A 183 -12.06 -6.66 -0.05
CA SER A 183 -13.43 -6.95 -0.43
C SER A 183 -14.13 -5.73 -1.06
N ALA A 184 -13.93 -4.54 -0.48
CA ALA A 184 -14.48 -3.29 -0.99
C ALA A 184 -13.88 -2.94 -2.35
N PHE A 185 -12.55 -3.05 -2.48
CA PHE A 185 -11.82 -2.74 -3.71
C PHE A 185 -12.22 -3.66 -4.85
N LEU A 186 -12.16 -4.98 -4.66
CA LEU A 186 -12.51 -5.94 -5.71
C LEU A 186 -13.96 -5.79 -6.18
N THR A 187 -14.90 -5.64 -5.23
CA THR A 187 -16.32 -5.43 -5.55
C THR A 187 -16.52 -4.18 -6.41
N GLN A 188 -15.88 -3.08 -6.03
CA GLN A 188 -16.00 -1.81 -6.74
C GLN A 188 -15.28 -1.84 -8.10
N SER A 189 -14.11 -2.49 -8.18
CA SER A 189 -13.37 -2.66 -9.43
C SER A 189 -14.18 -3.46 -10.44
N ILE A 190 -14.71 -4.63 -10.07
CA ILE A 190 -15.53 -5.46 -10.97
C ILE A 190 -16.75 -4.67 -11.48
N ARG A 191 -17.44 -3.95 -10.58
CA ARG A 191 -18.59 -3.10 -10.95
C ARG A 191 -18.21 -2.04 -12.01
N LEU A 192 -17.07 -1.38 -11.86
CA LEU A 192 -16.62 -0.37 -12.81
C LEU A 192 -16.11 -1.02 -14.10
N MET A 193 -15.44 -2.16 -14.02
CA MET A 193 -14.99 -2.91 -15.19
C MET A 193 -16.15 -3.28 -16.10
N ASP A 194 -17.24 -3.79 -15.52
CA ASP A 194 -18.48 -4.08 -16.24
C ASP A 194 -19.09 -2.81 -16.88
N ALA A 195 -19.11 -1.69 -16.15
CA ALA A 195 -19.65 -0.43 -16.64
C ALA A 195 -18.84 0.16 -17.82
N TYR A 196 -17.52 -0.03 -17.80
CA TYR A 196 -16.61 0.40 -18.85
C TYR A 196 -16.44 -0.63 -19.99
N GLY A 197 -17.10 -1.79 -19.90
CA GLY A 197 -17.13 -2.79 -20.96
C GLY A 197 -15.91 -3.71 -21.03
N PHE A 198 -15.09 -3.77 -19.98
CA PHE A 198 -14.00 -4.74 -19.88
C PHE A 198 -14.58 -6.15 -19.74
N LYS A 199 -14.09 -7.08 -20.56
CA LYS A 199 -14.50 -8.49 -20.52
C LYS A 199 -13.52 -9.29 -19.67
N ASP A 200 -13.97 -10.43 -19.15
CA ASP A 200 -13.14 -11.41 -18.43
C ASP A 200 -12.47 -10.88 -17.14
N GLU A 201 -13.02 -9.82 -16.54
CA GLU A 201 -12.52 -9.21 -15.30
C GLU A 201 -11.02 -8.86 -15.38
N ARG A 202 -10.53 -8.50 -16.57
CA ARG A 202 -9.14 -8.08 -16.80
C ARG A 202 -9.02 -6.85 -17.70
N ILE A 203 -8.00 -6.05 -17.42
CA ILE A 203 -7.59 -4.87 -18.17
C ILE A 203 -6.21 -5.15 -18.75
N THR A 204 -6.14 -5.23 -20.07
CA THR A 204 -4.87 -5.23 -20.79
C THR A 204 -4.46 -3.80 -21.11
N ILE A 205 -3.25 -3.43 -20.68
CA ILE A 205 -2.76 -2.06 -20.78
C ILE A 205 -2.67 -1.62 -22.24
N GLY A 206 -3.26 -0.45 -22.51
CA GLY A 206 -3.24 0.16 -23.84
C GLY A 206 -4.24 -0.42 -24.84
N GLU A 207 -4.99 -1.47 -24.49
CA GLU A 207 -6.07 -1.98 -25.34
C GLU A 207 -7.24 -0.98 -25.39
N HIS A 208 -7.62 -0.42 -24.24
CA HIS A 208 -8.68 0.57 -24.10
C HIS A 208 -8.25 1.73 -23.20
N PRO A 209 -7.32 2.60 -23.65
CA PRO A 209 -6.64 3.57 -22.79
C PRO A 209 -7.57 4.61 -22.16
N GLU A 210 -8.62 5.03 -22.86
CA GLU A 210 -9.60 5.99 -22.33
C GLU A 210 -10.47 5.37 -21.21
N ALA A 211 -10.95 4.14 -21.43
CA ALA A 211 -11.73 3.40 -20.44
C ALA A 211 -10.87 3.00 -19.23
N GLU A 212 -9.60 2.64 -19.47
CA GLU A 212 -8.62 2.35 -18.41
C GLU A 212 -8.41 3.58 -17.51
N ALA A 213 -8.14 4.74 -18.12
CA ALA A 213 -7.93 5.98 -17.38
C ALA A 213 -9.17 6.40 -16.58
N ALA A 214 -10.37 6.30 -17.19
CA ALA A 214 -11.63 6.62 -16.52
C ALA A 214 -11.90 5.70 -15.32
N LEU A 215 -11.70 4.39 -15.49
CA LEU A 215 -11.86 3.41 -14.41
C LEU A 215 -10.91 3.69 -13.23
N ILE A 216 -9.65 4.00 -13.52
CA ILE A 216 -8.65 4.31 -12.49
C ILE A 216 -9.02 5.59 -11.74
N SER A 217 -9.46 6.63 -12.47
CA SER A 217 -9.93 7.88 -11.88
C SER A 217 -11.14 7.65 -10.96
N ASP A 218 -12.14 6.88 -11.40
CA ASP A 218 -13.34 6.60 -10.61
C ASP A 218 -13.01 5.81 -9.34
N LEU A 219 -12.08 4.86 -9.41
CA LEU A 219 -11.58 4.14 -8.24
C LEU A 219 -10.81 5.08 -7.30
N ALA A 220 -9.96 5.94 -7.83
CA ALA A 220 -9.18 6.90 -7.06
C ALA A 220 -10.11 7.87 -6.29
N GLU A 221 -11.14 8.37 -6.96
CA GLU A 221 -12.19 9.19 -6.35
C GLU A 221 -13.00 8.42 -5.31
N THR A 222 -13.38 7.17 -5.60
CA THR A 222 -14.17 6.34 -4.67
C THR A 222 -13.41 6.07 -3.37
N PHE A 223 -12.12 5.78 -3.44
CA PHE A 223 -11.29 5.43 -2.27
C PHE A 223 -10.54 6.63 -1.68
N LEU A 224 -10.61 7.79 -2.33
CA LEU A 224 -9.87 9.01 -1.97
C LEU A 224 -8.36 8.73 -1.86
N VAL A 225 -7.80 8.12 -2.91
CA VAL A 225 -6.37 7.75 -3.04
C VAL A 225 -5.81 8.21 -4.38
N PRO A 226 -4.49 8.34 -4.54
CA PRO A 226 -3.90 8.69 -5.83
C PRO A 226 -4.05 7.57 -6.88
N ASP A 227 -4.09 7.93 -8.17
CA ASP A 227 -4.20 6.99 -9.29
C ASP A 227 -3.14 5.88 -9.27
N TYR A 228 -1.91 6.20 -8.86
CA TYR A 228 -0.83 5.21 -8.81
C TYR A 228 -1.13 4.10 -7.78
N ALA A 229 -1.79 4.44 -6.67
CA ALA A 229 -2.19 3.47 -5.64
C ALA A 229 -3.22 2.50 -6.21
N VAL A 230 -4.21 3.02 -6.94
CA VAL A 230 -5.21 2.21 -7.66
C VAL A 230 -4.55 1.28 -8.66
N ARG A 231 -3.65 1.80 -9.51
CA ARG A 231 -2.91 1.00 -10.50
C ARG A 231 -2.16 -0.14 -9.82
N ASN A 232 -1.39 0.16 -8.79
CA ASN A 232 -0.65 -0.83 -8.02
C ASN A 232 -1.59 -1.92 -7.45
N ASN A 233 -2.76 -1.52 -6.97
CA ASN A 233 -3.75 -2.44 -6.41
C ASN A 233 -4.43 -3.31 -7.48
N LEU A 234 -4.78 -2.75 -8.64
CA LEU A 234 -5.30 -3.52 -9.79
C LEU A 234 -4.27 -4.54 -10.29
N TYR A 235 -3.00 -4.15 -10.42
CA TYR A 235 -1.92 -5.08 -10.74
C TYR A 235 -1.77 -6.19 -9.69
N ALA A 236 -1.79 -5.81 -8.40
CA ALA A 236 -1.61 -6.74 -7.30
C ALA A 236 -2.67 -7.84 -7.25
N TYR A 237 -3.88 -7.55 -7.72
CA TYR A 237 -4.97 -8.53 -7.84
C TYR A 237 -5.05 -9.19 -9.23
N GLY A 238 -4.14 -8.87 -10.15
CA GLY A 238 -4.13 -9.43 -11.50
C GLY A 238 -5.30 -8.95 -12.38
N LEU A 239 -5.90 -7.81 -12.02
CA LEU A 239 -6.95 -7.15 -12.80
C LEU A 239 -6.37 -6.22 -13.87
N LEU A 240 -5.12 -5.81 -13.73
CA LEU A 240 -4.37 -5.02 -14.72
C LEU A 240 -3.10 -5.78 -15.11
N SER A 241 -2.83 -5.91 -16.41
CA SER A 241 -1.64 -6.62 -16.92
C SER A 241 -1.09 -6.01 -18.20
N LYS A 242 0.24 -6.16 -18.39
CA LYS A 242 0.90 -6.06 -19.69
C LYS A 242 0.82 -7.46 -20.31
N ASP A 243 0.28 -7.58 -21.51
CA ASP A 243 0.24 -8.86 -22.24
C ASP A 243 1.64 -9.49 -22.40
#